data_AF-A0A2V9ZXB9-F1
#
_entry.id   AF-A0A2V9ZXB9-F1
#
_cell.length_a   1.000
_cell.length_b   1.000
_cell.length_c   1.000
_cell.angle_alpha   90.00
_cell.angle_beta   90.00
_cell.angle_gamma   90.00
#
_symmetry.space_group_name_H-M   'P 1'
#
loop_
_entity.id
_entity.type
_entity.pdbx_description
1 polymer ?
#
loop_
_entity_poly.entity_id
_entity_poly.type
_entity_poly.pdbx_seq_one_letter_code
_entity_poly.pdbx_strand_id
1 'polypeptide(L)'
;MHRYAVEDNATVLIEYEHGIRGIVDVRWHSKVDRDECRIRGTEGEINLDPLNGPELVWLSSGNGGGHEHLPAHQNLHFPMVENFVDAVLEGVPLLASAASSLWTDWVTERAKRQ
;
A
#
# COMPACT_ATOMS: atom_id res chain seq x y z
N MET A 1 -2.37 -30.18 4.95
CA MET A 1 -2.10 -28.88 5.60
C MET A 1 -0.67 -28.91 6.13
N HIS A 2 0.21 -28.05 5.62
CA HIS A 2 1.54 -27.86 6.20
C HIS A 2 1.42 -26.91 7.40
N ARG A 3 2.07 -27.26 8.52
CA ARG A 3 2.03 -26.46 9.75
C ARG A 3 3.23 -25.51 9.73
N TYR A 4 3.02 -24.31 9.20
CA TYR A 4 4.04 -23.25 9.24
C TYR A 4 3.99 -22.53 10.59
N ALA A 5 5.12 -21.94 11.00
CA ALA A 5 5.21 -21.11 12.20
C ALA A 5 4.61 -19.70 11.99
N VAL A 6 4.15 -19.41 10.78
CA VAL A 6 3.56 -18.14 10.36
C VAL A 6 2.20 -18.38 9.72
N GLU A 7 1.36 -17.36 9.77
CA GLU A 7 0.01 -17.35 9.22
C GLU A 7 0.02 -17.55 7.69
N ASP A 8 -1.00 -18.22 7.15
CA ASP A 8 -1.19 -18.33 5.70
C ASP A 8 -2.01 -17.17 5.08
N ASN A 9 -2.75 -16.48 5.94
CA ASN A 9 -3.46 -15.24 5.66
C ASN A 9 -3.70 -14.44 6.94
N ALA A 10 -3.92 -13.13 6.79
CA ALA A 10 -4.30 -12.21 7.85
C ALA A 10 -5.22 -11.11 7.30
N THR A 11 -6.25 -10.74 8.05
CA THR A 11 -7.08 -9.57 7.76
C THR A 11 -7.04 -8.63 8.97
N VAL A 12 -6.61 -7.39 8.75
CA VAL A 12 -6.54 -6.34 9.78
C VAL A 12 -7.57 -5.26 9.45
N LEU A 13 -8.44 -4.95 10.42
CA LEU A 13 -9.33 -3.79 10.38
C LEU A 13 -8.75 -2.70 11.29
N ILE A 14 -8.53 -1.52 10.74
CA ILE A 14 -7.99 -0.36 11.45
C ILE A 14 -9.10 0.69 11.53
N GLU A 15 -9.46 1.10 12.75
CA GLU A 15 -10.32 2.26 12.99
C GLU A 15 -9.45 3.46 13.35
N TYR A 16 -9.50 4.49 12.51
CA TYR A 16 -8.80 5.75 12.76
C TYR A 16 -9.67 6.67 13.61
N GLU A 17 -9.05 7.54 14.38
CA GLU A 17 -9.72 8.47 15.32
C GLU A 17 -10.86 9.28 14.69
N HIS A 18 -10.71 9.65 13.41
CA HIS A 18 -11.69 10.46 12.67
C HIS A 18 -12.77 9.63 11.97
N GLY A 19 -12.95 8.36 12.34
CA GLY A 19 -13.99 7.48 11.79
C GLY A 19 -13.66 6.85 10.44
N ILE A 20 -12.49 7.12 9.88
CA ILE A 20 -11.96 6.43 8.70
C ILE A 20 -11.66 4.98 9.08
N ARG A 21 -11.89 4.06 8.14
CA ARG A 21 -11.55 2.64 8.30
C ARG A 21 -10.58 2.19 7.22
N GLY A 22 -9.54 1.48 7.65
CA GLY A 22 -8.61 0.78 6.77
C GLY A 22 -8.80 -0.73 6.88
N ILE A 23 -8.69 -1.44 5.76
CA ILE A 23 -8.65 -2.91 5.75
C ILE A 23 -7.37 -3.32 5.02
N VAL A 24 -6.61 -4.22 5.63
CA VAL A 24 -5.45 -4.87 5.01
C VAL A 24 -5.73 -6.36 4.99
N ASP A 25 -5.74 -6.96 3.80
CA ASP A 25 -5.95 -8.39 3.61
C ASP A 25 -4.74 -8.99 2.89
N VAL A 26 -4.03 -9.89 3.55
CA VAL A 26 -2.81 -10.51 3.02
C VAL A 26 -3.01 -12.02 2.98
N ARG A 27 -2.74 -12.64 1.82
CA ARG A 27 -2.88 -14.08 1.61
C ARG A 27 -1.76 -14.56 0.68
N TRP A 28 -0.99 -15.56 1.10
CA TRP A 28 0.01 -16.20 0.22
C TRP A 28 -0.40 -17.59 -0.26
N HIS A 29 -1.61 -18.04 0.11
CA HIS A 29 -2.21 -19.28 -0.42
C HIS A 29 -3.16 -19.06 -1.61
N SER A 30 -3.40 -17.80 -2.00
CA SER A 30 -4.17 -17.49 -3.20
C SER A 30 -3.44 -17.95 -4.46
N LYS A 31 -4.18 -18.49 -5.43
CA LYS A 31 -3.65 -18.82 -6.77
C LYS A 31 -3.73 -17.66 -7.76
N VAL A 32 -4.28 -16.54 -7.31
CA VAL A 32 -4.39 -15.30 -8.08
C VAL A 32 -3.55 -14.27 -7.35
N ASP A 33 -2.54 -13.74 -8.06
CA ASP A 33 -1.75 -12.63 -7.58
C ASP A 33 -2.65 -11.40 -7.49
N ARG A 34 -2.78 -10.88 -6.27
CA ARG A 34 -3.61 -9.71 -6.00
C ARG A 34 -2.84 -8.78 -5.09
N ASP A 35 -2.48 -7.64 -5.66
CA ASP A 35 -1.84 -6.52 -4.99
C ASP A 35 -2.62 -5.30 -5.44
N GLU A 36 -3.50 -4.79 -4.59
CA GLU A 36 -4.44 -3.72 -4.93
C GLU A 36 -4.48 -2.68 -3.80
N CYS A 37 -4.67 -1.41 -4.17
CA CYS A 37 -4.96 -0.36 -3.21
C CYS A 37 -6.20 0.40 -3.65
N ARG A 38 -7.14 0.56 -2.72
CA ARG A 38 -8.36 1.31 -2.97
C ARG A 38 -8.60 2.31 -1.85
N ILE A 39 -8.88 3.54 -2.26
CA ILE A 39 -9.27 4.62 -1.36
C ILE A 39 -10.70 5.01 -1.70
N ARG A 40 -11.60 4.96 -0.72
CA ARG A 40 -13.00 5.39 -0.86
C ARG A 40 -13.24 6.65 -0.06
N GLY A 41 -13.66 7.71 -0.75
CA GLY A 41 -14.11 8.95 -0.15
C GLY A 41 -15.63 9.05 -0.16
N THR A 42 -16.14 10.20 0.27
CA THR A 42 -17.58 10.49 0.30
C THR A 42 -18.17 10.69 -1.08
N GLU A 43 -17.38 11.18 -2.04
CA GLU A 43 -17.84 11.55 -3.38
C GLU A 43 -17.17 10.76 -4.50
N GLY A 44 -16.42 9.70 -4.16
CA GLY A 44 -15.69 8.94 -5.17
C GLY A 44 -14.80 7.86 -4.60
N GLU A 45 -14.15 7.12 -5.50
CA GLU A 45 -13.11 6.15 -5.15
C GLU A 45 -11.95 6.22 -6.13
N ILE A 46 -10.76 5.86 -5.65
CA ILE A 46 -9.54 5.68 -6.42
C ILE A 46 -9.13 4.21 -6.30
N ASN A 47 -8.75 3.59 -7.41
CA ASN A 47 -8.36 2.19 -7.50
C ASN A 47 -7.02 2.04 -8.25
N LEU A 48 -6.11 1.33 -7.62
CA LEU A 48 -4.83 0.86 -8.17
C LEU A 48 -4.88 -0.66 -8.15
N ASP A 49 -5.05 -1.28 -9.31
CA ASP A 49 -5.22 -2.73 -9.46
C ASP A 49 -4.63 -3.19 -10.81
N PRO A 50 -3.39 -3.73 -10.82
CA PRO A 50 -2.54 -3.98 -9.66
C PRO A 50 -1.89 -2.70 -9.11
N LEU A 51 -1.48 -2.71 -7.83
CA LEU A 51 -0.87 -1.59 -7.11
C LEU A 51 0.38 -1.04 -7.82
N ASN A 52 1.20 -1.96 -8.34
CA ASN A 52 2.41 -1.65 -9.11
C ASN A 52 2.15 -1.52 -10.62
N GLY A 53 0.89 -1.53 -11.04
CA GLY A 53 0.47 -1.34 -12.42
C GLY A 53 0.56 0.12 -12.85
N PRO A 54 0.46 0.38 -14.17
CA PRO A 54 0.53 1.73 -14.70
C PRO A 54 -0.79 2.50 -14.58
N GLU A 55 -1.88 1.84 -14.19
CA GLU A 55 -3.23 2.42 -14.26
C GLU A 55 -3.64 3.00 -12.91
N LEU A 56 -3.94 4.30 -12.89
CA LEU A 56 -4.62 4.97 -11.78
C LEU A 56 -6.04 5.31 -12.23
N VAL A 57 -7.04 4.64 -11.68
CA VAL A 57 -8.45 4.82 -12.05
C VAL A 57 -9.21 5.46 -10.91
N TRP A 58 -10.06 6.44 -11.19
CA TRP A 58 -10.96 7.00 -10.17
C TRP A 58 -12.36 7.22 -10.70
N LEU A 59 -13.34 7.19 -9.79
CA LEU A 59 -14.75 7.47 -10.04
C LEU A 59 -15.19 8.62 -9.15
N SER A 60 -16.02 9.53 -9.68
CA SER A 60 -16.70 10.56 -8.89
C SER A 60 -18.21 10.46 -9.02
N SER A 61 -18.93 10.73 -7.93
CA SER A 61 -20.39 10.72 -7.85
C SER A 61 -21.07 11.79 -8.71
N GLY A 62 -20.34 12.84 -9.12
CA GLY A 62 -20.92 14.01 -9.79
C GLY A 62 -20.75 14.02 -11.32
N ASN A 63 -19.54 13.80 -11.82
CA ASN A 63 -19.18 14.15 -13.21
C ASN A 63 -18.34 13.09 -13.94
N GLY A 64 -18.45 11.81 -13.54
CA GLY A 64 -17.75 10.70 -14.17
C GLY A 64 -16.40 10.37 -13.52
N GLY A 65 -15.73 9.36 -14.06
CA GLY A 65 -14.42 8.93 -13.62
C GLY A 65 -13.29 9.41 -14.53
N GLY A 66 -12.06 9.11 -14.15
CA GLY A 66 -10.88 9.32 -14.96
C GLY A 66 -9.94 8.13 -14.90
N HIS A 67 -8.99 8.11 -15.83
CA HIS A 67 -7.86 7.20 -15.79
C HIS A 67 -6.60 7.98 -16.14
N GLU A 68 -5.50 7.65 -15.46
CA GLU A 68 -4.16 8.07 -15.81
C GLU A 68 -3.27 6.86 -16.04
N HIS A 69 -2.37 6.99 -17.00
CA HIS A 69 -1.34 6.00 -17.29
C HIS A 69 0.02 6.51 -16.79
N LEU A 70 0.46 5.95 -15.67
CA LEU A 70 1.66 6.28 -14.92
C LEU A 70 2.59 5.06 -14.89
N PRO A 71 3.37 4.81 -15.94
CA PRO A 71 4.19 3.61 -16.04
C PRO A 71 5.22 3.55 -14.92
N ALA A 72 5.24 2.43 -14.20
CA ALA A 72 6.25 2.16 -13.19
C ALA A 72 7.64 1.97 -13.84
N HIS A 73 8.69 2.30 -13.10
CA HIS A 73 10.06 2.05 -13.53
C HIS A 73 10.29 0.53 -13.73
N GLN A 74 11.05 0.14 -14.77
CA GLN A 74 11.29 -1.28 -15.08
C GLN A 74 11.86 -2.08 -13.89
N ASN A 75 12.68 -1.42 -13.07
CA ASN A 75 13.06 -1.89 -11.75
C ASN A 75 12.25 -1.12 -10.70
N LEU A 76 11.22 -1.76 -10.13
CA LEU A 76 10.32 -1.16 -9.15
C LEU A 76 11.03 -0.60 -7.90
N HIS A 77 12.21 -1.13 -7.56
CA HIS A 77 12.98 -0.68 -6.40
C HIS A 77 13.94 0.45 -6.72
N PHE A 78 14.24 0.70 -7.99
CA PHE A 78 15.23 1.71 -8.39
C PHE A 78 14.90 3.11 -7.84
N PRO A 79 13.66 3.62 -7.93
CA PRO A 79 13.35 4.95 -7.38
C PRO A 79 13.62 5.07 -5.86
N MET A 80 13.45 3.97 -5.10
CA MET A 80 13.76 3.96 -3.67
C MET A 80 15.27 3.99 -3.40
N VAL A 81 16.06 3.29 -4.24
CA VAL A 81 17.53 3.31 -4.14
C VAL A 81 18.07 4.69 -4.55
N GLU A 82 17.53 5.26 -5.63
CA GLU A 82 17.88 6.62 -6.09
C GLU A 82 17.59 7.65 -5.01
N ASN A 83 16.39 7.65 -4.41
CA ASN A 83 16.07 8.54 -3.30
C ASN A 83 17.03 8.36 -2.10
N PHE A 84 17.44 7.14 -1.77
CA PHE A 84 18.41 6.92 -0.71
C PHE A 84 19.77 7.53 -1.04
N VAL A 85 20.25 7.37 -2.28
CA VAL A 85 21.51 7.96 -2.74
C VAL A 85 21.44 9.49 -2.68
N ASP A 86 20.36 10.08 -3.19
CA ASP A 86 20.15 11.54 -3.14
C ASP A 86 20.08 12.06 -1.69
N ALA A 87 19.46 11.30 -0.78
CA ALA A 87 19.39 11.69 0.62
C ALA A 87 20.77 11.71 1.29
N VAL A 88 21.66 10.80 0.89
CA VAL A 88 23.04 10.72 1.42
C VAL A 88 23.94 11.79 0.80
N LEU A 89 23.84 12.02 -0.51
CA LEU A 89 24.75 12.91 -1.25
C LEU A 89 24.29 14.36 -1.26
N GLU A 90 22.98 14.58 -1.46
CA GLU A 90 22.38 15.90 -1.68
C GLU A 90 21.52 16.36 -0.49
N GLY A 91 21.29 15.50 0.50
CA GLY A 91 20.52 15.83 1.71
C GLY A 91 19.02 15.96 1.48
N VAL A 92 18.47 15.40 0.39
CA VAL A 92 17.02 15.37 0.19
C VAL A 92 16.32 14.47 1.23
N PRO A 93 15.04 14.71 1.56
CA PRO A 93 14.31 13.85 2.49
C PRO A 93 14.18 12.41 1.98
N LEU A 94 14.33 11.44 2.90
CA LEU A 94 14.01 10.03 2.61
C LEU A 94 12.50 9.85 2.45
N LEU A 95 12.08 9.19 1.37
CA LEU A 95 10.69 8.79 1.14
C LEU A 95 10.21 7.75 2.16
N ALA A 96 11.12 6.88 2.64
CA ALA A 96 10.86 5.89 3.68
C ALA A 96 11.94 5.95 4.76
N SER A 97 11.79 6.89 5.70
CA SER A 97 12.69 7.07 6.83
C SER A 97 12.45 6.03 7.94
N ALA A 98 13.45 5.84 8.82
CA ALA A 98 13.27 5.02 10.03
C ALA A 98 12.11 5.53 10.90
N ALA A 99 11.95 6.85 11.04
CA ALA A 99 10.87 7.45 11.81
C ALA A 99 9.48 7.10 11.26
N SER A 100 9.31 7.08 9.93
CA SER A 100 8.06 6.63 9.30
C SER A 100 7.86 5.12 9.42
N SER A 101 8.93 4.32 9.27
CA SER A 101 8.84 2.85 9.34
C SER A 101 8.51 2.31 10.73
N LEU A 102 8.85 3.04 11.81
CA LEU A 102 8.48 2.67 13.17
C LEU A 102 6.96 2.50 13.35
N TRP A 103 6.16 3.31 12.66
CA TRP A 103 4.71 3.21 12.73
C TRP A 103 4.19 1.95 12.05
N THR A 104 4.74 1.59 10.89
CA THR A 104 4.39 0.36 10.18
C THR A 104 4.75 -0.87 11.02
N ASP A 105 5.96 -0.92 11.59
CA ASP A 105 6.39 -2.01 12.47
C ASP A 105 5.48 -2.16 13.69
N TRP A 106 5.14 -1.03 14.33
CA TRP A 106 4.23 -1.03 15.46
C TRP A 106 2.84 -1.58 15.10
N VAL A 107 2.25 -1.16 13.97
CA VAL A 107 0.94 -1.68 13.52
C VAL A 107 1.02 -3.18 13.23
N THR A 108 2.09 -3.65 12.58
CA THR A 108 2.30 -5.08 12.32
C THR A 108 2.43 -5.88 13.62
N GLU A 109 3.14 -5.36 14.62
CA GLU A 109 3.25 -5.99 15.94
C GLU A 109 1.89 -6.08 16.64
N ARG A 110 1.08 -5.03 16.55
CA ARG A 110 -0.29 -5.03 17.10
C ARG A 110 -1.18 -6.05 16.41
N ALA A 111 -1.11 -6.15 15.09
CA ALA A 111 -1.88 -7.13 14.32
C ALA A 111 -1.52 -8.57 14.71
N LYS A 112 -0.24 -8.88 14.89
CA LYS A 112 0.24 -10.22 15.27
C LYS A 112 -0.16 -10.67 16.69
N ARG A 113 -0.61 -9.75 17.54
CA ARG A 113 -0.93 -10.02 18.95
C ARG A 113 -2.42 -10.21 19.23
N GLN A 114 -3.29 -9.91 18.27
CA GLN A 114 -4.73 -10.14 18.41
C GLN A 114 -5.08 -11.59 18.09
#